data_AF-A0A973WAN2-F1
#
_entry.id   AF-A0A973WAN2-F1
#
_cell.length_a   1.000
_cell.length_b   1.000
_cell.length_c   1.000
_cell.angle_alpha   90.00
_cell.angle_beta   90.00
_cell.angle_gamma   90.00
#
_symmetry.space_group_name_H-M   'P 1'
#
loop_
_entity.id
_entity.type
_entity.pdbx_description
1 polymer ?
#
loop_
_entity_poly.entity_id
_entity_poly.type
_entity_poly.pdbx_seq_one_letter_code
_entity_poly.pdbx_strand_id
1 'polypeptide(L)'
;MTRAQGLFPWVICGADFDNGSAFMNDVVVPWCRAQKIEVTRSRAYKKNDQAFVEQKNGAVVRRLVGYGRFDGVETARVMARLYAAARLLVNFFQPSFKLKEKRREGAKIIKRYHPPATPYERALGHPKLPSAVKRRLRQTYRTLDPIQLLATIRTAQEELGERIGKRGLAKVPTVSPADPLSFARSLGTAAKTAEVRGTHRRPKRRYKKRIRMPSKLDPHLAIIENWLAVEPQLTALAIVGRLATIDPSMFSDKQHSIVQRLLRSLRRKVAETAIVSMPVDEIRPEAVDGAACDEHSAPPTASPPSWPRLETGLGQFVDLHPG
;
A
#
# COMPACT_ATOMS: atom_id res chain seq x y z
N MET A 1 -9.85 31.21 -3.98
CA MET A 1 -9.23 30.43 -5.08
C MET A 1 -7.98 31.10 -5.68
N THR A 2 -7.77 32.41 -5.53
CA THR A 2 -6.59 33.14 -6.04
C THR A 2 -5.25 32.49 -5.73
N ARG A 3 -5.02 32.09 -4.47
CA ARG A 3 -3.77 31.40 -4.08
C ARG A 3 -3.57 30.10 -4.85
N ALA A 4 -4.62 29.33 -5.09
CA ALA A 4 -4.52 28.06 -5.81
C ALA A 4 -4.11 28.28 -7.27
N GLN A 5 -4.67 29.29 -7.93
CA GLN A 5 -4.31 29.64 -9.32
C GLN A 5 -2.82 29.95 -9.47
N GLY A 6 -2.22 30.69 -8.52
CA GLY A 6 -0.78 30.97 -8.51
C GLY A 6 0.13 29.74 -8.31
N LEU A 7 -0.43 28.60 -7.89
CA LEU A 7 0.33 27.35 -7.75
C LEU A 7 0.42 26.56 -9.06
N PHE A 8 -0.41 26.86 -10.06
CA PHE A 8 -0.31 26.22 -11.37
C PHE A 8 0.71 26.96 -12.24
N PRO A 9 1.56 26.24 -12.99
CA PRO A 9 2.52 26.89 -13.88
C PRO A 9 1.88 27.41 -15.17
N TRP A 10 0.57 27.27 -15.33
CA TRP A 10 -0.22 27.75 -16.46
C TRP A 10 -1.61 28.22 -15.98
N VAL A 11 -2.30 28.96 -16.84
CA VAL A 11 -3.68 29.41 -16.59
C VAL A 11 -4.62 28.21 -16.60
N ILE A 12 -5.50 28.13 -15.60
CA ILE A 12 -6.54 27.12 -15.52
C ILE A 12 -7.68 27.53 -16.44
N CYS A 13 -8.05 26.70 -17.40
CA CYS A 13 -9.17 26.98 -18.31
C CYS A 13 -10.50 26.43 -17.80
N GLY A 14 -10.47 25.36 -17.01
CA GLY A 14 -11.66 24.73 -16.46
C GLY A 14 -11.42 24.02 -15.13
N ALA A 15 -12.49 23.89 -14.35
CA ALA A 15 -12.53 23.18 -13.07
C ALA A 15 -13.77 22.29 -13.04
N ASP A 16 -13.56 20.99 -12.81
CA ASP A 16 -14.63 20.01 -12.68
C ASP A 16 -14.78 19.62 -11.20
N PHE A 17 -15.94 19.89 -10.63
CA PHE A 17 -16.22 19.64 -9.21
C PHE A 17 -17.17 18.45 -9.00
N ASP A 18 -17.07 17.85 -7.82
CA ASP A 18 -18.11 16.95 -7.35
C ASP A 18 -19.35 17.73 -6.87
N ASN A 19 -20.39 17.03 -6.43
CA ASN A 19 -21.60 17.67 -5.91
C ASN A 19 -21.46 18.15 -4.45
N GLY A 20 -20.23 18.23 -3.93
CA GLY A 20 -19.95 18.69 -2.57
C GLY A 20 -20.01 20.22 -2.44
N SER A 21 -20.60 20.69 -1.34
CA SER A 21 -20.74 22.13 -1.03
C SER A 21 -19.41 22.83 -0.76
N ALA A 22 -18.31 22.09 -0.58
CA ALA A 22 -16.97 22.66 -0.38
C ALA A 22 -16.50 23.49 -1.59
N PHE A 23 -16.88 23.11 -2.81
CA PHE A 23 -16.53 23.82 -4.05
C PHE A 23 -17.76 24.30 -4.82
N MET A 24 -18.89 23.57 -4.73
CA MET A 24 -20.15 24.01 -5.31
C MET A 24 -20.89 24.95 -4.35
N ASN A 25 -20.38 26.17 -4.20
CA ASN A 25 -20.98 27.24 -3.39
C ASN A 25 -20.96 28.61 -4.09
N ASP A 26 -21.62 29.58 -3.47
CA ASP A 26 -21.80 30.97 -3.90
C ASP A 26 -20.52 31.82 -3.84
N VAL A 27 -19.42 31.28 -3.30
CA VAL A 27 -18.12 31.95 -3.29
C VAL A 27 -17.23 31.46 -4.42
N VAL A 28 -17.11 30.14 -4.57
CA VAL A 28 -16.15 29.52 -5.50
C VAL A 28 -16.65 29.59 -6.94
N VAL A 29 -17.92 29.26 -7.18
CA VAL A 29 -18.46 29.22 -8.56
C VAL A 29 -18.48 30.61 -9.20
N PRO A 30 -18.96 31.68 -8.52
CA PRO A 30 -18.90 33.02 -9.09
C PRO A 30 -17.46 33.51 -9.31
N TRP A 31 -16.53 33.20 -8.39
CA TRP A 31 -15.12 33.54 -8.59
C TRP A 31 -14.54 32.88 -9.84
N CYS A 32 -14.81 31.58 -10.07
CA CYS A 32 -14.34 30.87 -11.27
C CYS A 32 -14.91 31.52 -12.55
N ARG A 33 -16.20 31.84 -12.57
CA ARG A 33 -16.84 32.53 -13.71
C ARG A 33 -16.22 33.90 -13.96
N ALA A 34 -15.97 34.69 -12.92
CA ALA A 34 -15.32 35.99 -13.03
C ALA A 34 -13.88 35.88 -13.59
N GLN A 35 -13.18 34.80 -13.27
CA GLN A 35 -11.84 34.49 -13.81
C GLN A 35 -11.87 33.78 -15.17
N LYS A 36 -13.06 33.65 -15.80
CA LYS A 36 -13.26 32.94 -17.08
C LYS A 36 -12.79 31.48 -17.05
N ILE A 37 -12.94 30.83 -15.89
CA ILE A 37 -12.68 29.40 -15.71
C ILE A 37 -14.01 28.68 -15.91
N GLU A 38 -14.06 27.77 -16.89
CA GLU A 38 -15.22 26.92 -17.12
C GLU A 38 -15.48 26.02 -15.91
N VAL A 39 -16.70 26.01 -15.40
CA VAL A 39 -17.07 25.17 -14.25
C VAL A 39 -18.00 24.07 -14.72
N THR A 40 -17.55 22.83 -14.60
CA THR A 40 -18.35 21.63 -14.82
C THR A 40 -18.58 20.90 -13.49
N ARG A 41 -19.59 20.02 -13.47
CA ARG A 41 -19.88 19.17 -12.32
C ARG A 41 -20.08 17.73 -12.73
N SER A 42 -19.64 16.81 -11.86
CA SER A 42 -19.91 15.38 -12.01
C SER A 42 -21.40 15.06 -11.97
N ARG A 43 -21.82 14.01 -12.69
CA ARG A 43 -23.21 13.56 -12.69
C ARG A 43 -23.57 12.94 -11.33
N ALA A 44 -24.83 13.10 -10.94
CA ALA A 44 -25.34 12.50 -9.71
C ALA A 44 -25.08 10.98 -9.70
N TYR A 45 -24.50 10.50 -8.60
CA TYR A 45 -24.18 9.08 -8.35
C TYR A 45 -23.20 8.41 -9.34
N LYS A 46 -22.42 9.18 -10.12
CA LYS A 46 -21.40 8.62 -11.04
C LYS A 46 -19.99 8.77 -10.49
N LYS A 47 -19.56 7.80 -9.68
CA LYS A 47 -18.22 7.77 -9.03
C LYS A 47 -17.04 7.80 -10.01
N ASN A 48 -17.23 7.32 -11.24
CA ASN A 48 -16.15 7.25 -12.24
C ASN A 48 -15.85 8.62 -12.88
N ASP A 49 -16.72 9.62 -12.73
CA ASP A 49 -16.51 10.96 -13.29
C ASP A 49 -15.29 11.64 -12.60
N GLN A 50 -15.01 11.31 -11.33
CA GLN A 50 -13.88 11.84 -10.54
C GLN A 50 -12.74 10.82 -10.31
N ALA A 51 -12.62 9.79 -11.16
CA ALA A 51 -11.71 8.67 -10.93
C ALA A 51 -10.24 9.09 -10.75
N PHE A 52 -9.76 10.10 -11.48
CA PHE A 52 -8.39 10.57 -11.38
C PHE A 52 -8.12 11.32 -10.06
N VAL A 53 -9.09 12.10 -9.58
CA VAL A 53 -9.01 12.79 -8.30
C VAL A 53 -8.98 11.77 -7.17
N GLU A 54 -9.87 10.78 -7.19
CA GLU A 54 -9.88 9.72 -6.17
C GLU A 54 -8.61 8.86 -6.18
N GLN A 55 -8.06 8.57 -7.36
CA GLN A 55 -6.77 7.89 -7.48
C GLN A 55 -5.65 8.71 -6.81
N LYS A 56 -5.60 10.02 -7.03
CA LYS A 56 -4.59 10.90 -6.42
C LYS A 56 -4.82 11.08 -4.92
N ASN A 57 -6.07 11.16 -4.47
CA ASN A 57 -6.42 11.17 -3.06
C ASN A 57 -5.90 9.90 -2.36
N GLY A 58 -6.09 8.73 -2.97
CA GLY A 58 -5.55 7.48 -2.45
C GLY A 58 -4.02 7.41 -2.46
N ALA A 59 -3.40 7.69 -3.60
CA ALA A 59 -1.97 7.49 -3.82
C ALA A 59 -1.08 8.51 -3.10
N VAL A 60 -1.57 9.75 -2.94
CA VAL A 60 -0.79 10.87 -2.40
C VAL A 60 -1.37 11.31 -1.06
N VAL A 61 -2.60 11.82 -1.05
CA VAL A 61 -3.18 12.50 0.12
C VAL A 61 -3.30 11.55 1.32
N ARG A 62 -4.01 10.43 1.17
CA ARG A 62 -4.21 9.45 2.25
C ARG A 62 -2.89 8.83 2.73
N ARG A 63 -1.89 8.71 1.85
CA ARG A 63 -0.55 8.24 2.23
C ARG A 63 0.23 9.28 3.04
N LEU A 64 -0.02 10.57 2.82
CA LEU A 64 0.64 11.66 3.54
C LEU A 64 -0.06 11.97 4.88
N VAL A 65 -1.37 12.22 4.88
CA VAL A 65 -2.10 12.69 6.08
C VAL A 65 -2.85 11.61 6.85
N GLY A 66 -2.99 10.40 6.30
CA GLY A 66 -3.74 9.33 6.96
C GLY A 66 -5.25 9.57 6.96
N TYR A 67 -5.94 9.03 7.99
CA TYR A 67 -7.40 9.06 8.12
C TYR A 67 -7.88 9.83 9.36
N GLY A 68 -6.99 10.59 10.00
CA GLY A 68 -7.34 11.41 11.16
C GLY A 68 -8.37 12.49 10.80
N ARG A 69 -9.25 12.82 11.75
CA ARG A 69 -10.10 14.00 11.66
C ARG A 69 -9.32 15.21 12.18
N PHE A 70 -9.15 16.20 11.32
CA PHE A 70 -8.38 17.40 11.57
C PHE A 70 -9.33 18.60 11.67
N ASP A 71 -9.28 19.30 12.79
CA ASP A 71 -10.10 20.47 13.05
C ASP A 71 -9.21 21.65 13.51
N GLY A 72 -9.65 22.89 13.24
CA GLY A 72 -9.00 24.12 13.72
C GLY A 72 -8.01 24.79 12.74
N VAL A 73 -7.90 26.12 12.87
CA VAL A 73 -7.07 26.98 12.01
C VAL A 73 -5.60 26.59 12.07
N GLU A 74 -5.09 26.30 13.27
CA GLU A 74 -3.70 25.86 13.40
C GLU A 74 -3.45 24.58 12.61
N THR A 75 -4.39 23.63 12.61
CA THR A 75 -4.22 22.36 11.88
C THR A 75 -4.22 22.59 10.39
N ALA A 76 -5.07 23.51 9.91
CA ALA A 76 -5.05 23.96 8.53
C ALA A 76 -3.69 24.59 8.13
N ARG A 77 -3.03 25.34 9.02
CA ARG A 77 -1.69 25.90 8.76
C ARG A 77 -0.63 24.82 8.61
N VAL A 78 -0.64 23.78 9.45
CA VAL A 78 0.28 22.64 9.32
C VAL A 78 0.02 21.88 8.03
N MET A 79 -1.25 21.62 7.70
CA MET A 79 -1.63 21.01 6.43
C MET A 79 -1.16 21.84 5.23
N ALA A 80 -1.27 23.16 5.29
CA ALA A 80 -0.79 24.03 4.21
C ALA A 80 0.72 23.90 4.00
N ARG A 81 1.53 23.84 5.07
CA ARG A 81 2.98 23.58 4.98
C ARG A 81 3.27 22.20 4.41
N LEU A 82 2.58 21.16 4.90
CA LEU A 82 2.72 19.79 4.42
C LEU A 82 2.45 19.70 2.91
N TYR A 83 1.32 20.25 2.44
CA TYR A 83 0.96 20.19 1.02
C TYR A 83 1.83 21.08 0.14
N ALA A 84 2.35 22.20 0.65
CA ALA A 84 3.29 23.03 -0.09
C ALA A 84 4.57 22.25 -0.45
N ALA A 85 5.16 21.54 0.53
CA ALA A 85 6.33 20.70 0.31
C ALA A 85 6.00 19.45 -0.52
N ALA A 86 4.91 18.75 -0.18
CA ALA A 86 4.49 17.53 -0.87
C ALA A 86 4.18 17.77 -2.36
N ARG A 87 3.56 18.90 -2.71
CA ARG A 87 3.30 19.26 -4.11
C ARG A 87 4.60 19.33 -4.90
N LEU A 88 5.64 19.94 -4.34
CA LEU A 88 6.94 20.06 -5.00
C LEU A 88 7.62 18.70 -5.12
N LEU A 89 7.66 17.93 -4.03
CA LEU A 89 8.26 16.61 -4.04
C LEU A 89 7.61 15.67 -5.06
N VAL A 90 6.27 15.56 -5.03
CA VAL A 90 5.51 14.66 -5.90
C VAL A 90 5.62 15.07 -7.37
N ASN A 91 5.60 16.37 -7.68
CA ASN A 91 5.60 16.83 -9.07
C ASN A 91 6.99 16.86 -9.72
N PHE A 92 8.04 17.13 -8.94
CA PHE A 92 9.40 17.28 -9.48
C PHE A 92 10.27 16.04 -9.31
N PHE A 93 10.04 15.20 -8.30
CA PHE A 93 10.95 14.09 -7.96
C PHE A 93 10.31 12.71 -7.92
N GLN A 94 8.98 12.59 -8.01
CA GLN A 94 8.31 11.29 -7.99
C GLN A 94 7.88 10.84 -9.40
N PRO A 95 8.50 9.79 -9.98
CA PRO A 95 8.06 9.24 -11.24
C PRO A 95 6.64 8.70 -11.15
N SER A 96 5.87 8.88 -12.22
CA SER A 96 4.51 8.34 -12.31
C SER A 96 4.28 7.63 -13.64
N PHE A 97 3.56 6.51 -13.57
CA PHE A 97 3.08 5.80 -14.75
C PHE A 97 1.90 6.53 -15.36
N LYS A 98 1.92 6.65 -16.69
CA LYS A 98 0.79 7.15 -17.48
C LYS A 98 0.38 6.06 -18.45
N LEU A 99 -0.93 5.77 -18.47
CA LEU A 99 -1.51 4.81 -19.38
C LEU A 99 -1.36 5.33 -20.81
N LYS A 100 -0.68 4.58 -21.66
CA LYS A 100 -0.51 4.88 -23.09
C LYS A 100 -1.68 4.31 -23.89
N GLU A 101 -2.07 3.08 -23.58
CA GLU A 101 -3.12 2.37 -24.31
C GLU A 101 -3.80 1.35 -23.39
N LYS A 102 -5.09 1.12 -23.64
CA LYS A 102 -5.87 0.05 -23.02
C LYS A 102 -6.70 -0.59 -24.10
N ARG A 103 -6.57 -1.91 -24.28
CA ARG A 103 -7.40 -2.68 -25.20
C ARG A 103 -7.96 -3.92 -24.52
N ARG A 104 -9.04 -4.46 -25.07
CA ARG A 104 -9.71 -5.67 -24.58
C ARG A 104 -9.50 -6.79 -25.60
N GLU A 105 -8.99 -7.92 -25.14
CA GLU A 105 -8.83 -9.15 -25.91
C GLU A 105 -9.68 -10.22 -25.22
N GLY A 106 -10.88 -10.47 -25.77
CA GLY A 106 -11.90 -11.33 -25.15
C GLY A 106 -12.25 -10.89 -23.72
N ALA A 107 -11.93 -11.71 -22.73
CA ALA A 107 -12.16 -11.41 -21.32
C ALA A 107 -11.03 -10.57 -20.67
N LYS A 108 -9.87 -10.40 -21.33
CA LYS A 108 -8.68 -9.76 -20.76
C LYS A 108 -8.60 -8.29 -21.13
N ILE A 109 -8.22 -7.45 -20.16
CA ILE A 109 -7.88 -6.04 -20.40
C ILE A 109 -6.36 -5.91 -20.35
N ILE A 110 -5.76 -5.53 -21.47
CA ILE A 110 -4.32 -5.29 -21.60
C ILE A 110 -4.07 -3.78 -21.55
N LYS A 111 -3.13 -3.36 -20.70
CA LYS A 111 -2.74 -1.97 -20.50
C LYS A 111 -1.27 -1.80 -20.83
N ARG A 112 -0.95 -0.85 -21.70
CA ARG A 112 0.42 -0.43 -22.02
C ARG A 112 0.66 0.95 -21.42
N TYR A 113 1.80 1.13 -20.77
CA TYR A 113 2.16 2.36 -20.07
C TYR A 113 3.33 3.05 -20.78
N HIS A 114 3.41 4.37 -20.64
CA HIS A 114 4.64 5.10 -20.93
C HIS A 114 5.74 4.74 -19.92
N PRO A 115 7.02 4.94 -20.29
CA PRO A 115 8.11 4.92 -19.32
C PRO A 115 7.79 5.82 -18.11
N PRO A 116 8.23 5.41 -16.91
CA PRO A 116 8.04 6.20 -15.70
C PRO A 116 8.75 7.54 -15.87
N ALA A 117 8.02 8.62 -15.61
CA ALA A 117 8.54 9.98 -15.68
C ALA A 117 7.79 10.86 -14.68
N THR A 118 8.48 11.84 -14.11
CA THR A 118 7.90 12.82 -13.20
C THR A 118 6.91 13.73 -13.95
N PRO A 119 5.91 14.31 -13.27
CA PRO A 119 5.06 15.33 -13.87
C PRO A 119 5.87 16.51 -14.46
N TYR A 120 6.97 16.89 -13.81
CA TYR A 120 7.91 17.91 -14.29
C TYR A 120 8.55 17.53 -15.63
N GLU A 121 9.13 16.34 -15.76
CA GLU A 121 9.73 15.86 -17.02
C GLU A 121 8.71 15.81 -18.15
N ARG A 122 7.50 15.31 -17.86
CA ARG A 122 6.40 15.28 -18.83
C ARG A 122 5.97 16.68 -19.26
N ALA A 123 5.95 17.64 -18.35
CA ALA A 123 5.65 19.03 -18.68
C ALA A 123 6.72 19.65 -19.59
N LEU A 124 8.01 19.39 -19.33
CA LEU A 124 9.10 19.86 -20.19
C LEU A 124 9.04 19.27 -21.61
N GLY A 125 8.67 17.99 -21.73
CA GLY A 125 8.48 17.30 -23.00
C GLY A 125 7.20 17.67 -23.75
N HIS A 126 6.26 18.39 -23.13
CA HIS A 126 4.99 18.70 -23.77
C HIS A 126 5.16 19.76 -24.87
N PRO A 127 4.69 19.52 -26.11
CA PRO A 127 4.94 20.43 -27.24
C PRO A 127 4.17 21.75 -27.10
N LYS A 128 2.92 21.71 -26.60
CA LYS A 128 2.08 22.91 -26.46
C LYS A 128 2.44 23.80 -25.26
N LEU A 129 3.46 23.44 -24.48
CA LEU A 129 3.83 24.23 -23.30
C LEU A 129 4.81 25.34 -23.70
N PRO A 130 4.52 26.63 -23.40
CA PRO A 130 5.40 27.73 -23.78
C PRO A 130 6.80 27.61 -23.17
N SER A 131 7.82 28.02 -23.93
CA SER A 131 9.23 27.99 -23.49
C SER A 131 9.47 28.80 -22.21
N ALA A 132 8.73 29.90 -22.01
CA ALA A 132 8.79 30.69 -20.78
C ALA A 132 8.36 29.88 -19.53
N VAL A 133 7.32 29.05 -19.65
CA VAL A 133 6.87 28.18 -18.56
C VAL A 133 7.90 27.08 -18.30
N LYS A 134 8.44 26.46 -19.36
CA LYS A 134 9.52 25.46 -19.23
C LYS A 134 10.75 26.04 -18.52
N ARG A 135 11.13 27.28 -18.84
CA ARG A 135 12.22 28.00 -18.16
C ARG A 135 11.93 28.21 -16.68
N ARG A 136 10.71 28.66 -16.33
CA ARG A 136 10.29 28.83 -14.93
C ARG A 136 10.33 27.51 -14.15
N LEU A 137 9.84 26.43 -14.74
CA LEU A 137 9.89 25.09 -14.13
C LEU A 137 11.33 24.63 -13.87
N ARG A 138 12.24 24.84 -14.82
CA ARG A 138 13.67 24.55 -14.64
C ARG A 138 14.30 25.39 -13.54
N GLN A 139 13.96 26.67 -13.47
CA GLN A 139 14.44 27.55 -12.40
C GLN A 139 13.94 27.08 -11.04
N THR A 140 12.65 26.77 -10.90
CA THR A 140 12.10 26.18 -9.68
C THR A 140 12.81 24.89 -9.32
N TYR A 141 12.99 23.96 -10.27
CA TYR A 141 13.65 22.68 -10.00
C TYR A 141 15.05 22.86 -9.39
N ARG A 142 15.84 23.83 -9.88
CA ARG A 142 17.18 24.13 -9.37
C ARG A 142 17.19 24.66 -7.93
N THR A 143 16.10 25.23 -7.44
CA THR A 143 16.00 25.72 -6.06
C THR A 143 15.46 24.67 -5.09
N LEU A 144 15.09 23.48 -5.57
CA LEU A 144 14.49 22.45 -4.72
C LEU A 144 15.55 21.48 -4.20
N ASP A 145 15.52 21.23 -2.90
CA ASP A 145 16.25 20.14 -2.26
C ASP A 145 15.24 19.04 -1.84
N PRO A 146 15.28 17.84 -2.44
CA PRO A 146 14.36 16.76 -2.10
C PRO A 146 14.50 16.28 -0.65
N ILE A 147 15.68 16.38 -0.05
CA ILE A 147 15.92 15.98 1.34
C ILE A 147 15.25 16.97 2.29
N GLN A 148 15.41 18.28 2.05
CA GLN A 148 14.72 19.31 2.83
C GLN A 148 13.19 19.24 2.68
N LEU A 149 12.69 18.94 1.48
CA LEU A 149 11.27 18.71 1.25
C LEU A 149 10.75 17.52 2.06
N LEU A 150 11.49 16.40 2.07
CA LEU A 150 11.15 15.22 2.87
C LEU A 150 11.20 15.51 4.37
N ALA A 151 12.19 16.26 4.85
CA ALA A 151 12.27 16.68 6.25
C ALA A 151 11.06 17.53 6.64
N THR A 152 10.72 18.54 5.82
CA THR A 152 9.54 19.39 6.05
C THR A 152 8.25 18.58 6.10
N ILE A 153 8.09 17.59 5.20
CA ILE A 153 6.94 16.69 5.19
C ILE A 153 6.87 15.88 6.49
N ARG A 154 7.99 15.30 6.94
CA ARG A 154 8.06 14.50 8.17
C ARG A 154 7.72 15.33 9.41
N THR A 155 8.34 16.50 9.57
CA THR A 155 8.05 17.41 10.69
C THR A 155 6.57 17.82 10.72
N ALA A 156 5.99 18.15 9.56
CA ALA A 156 4.57 18.49 9.49
C ALA A 156 3.67 17.28 9.80
N GLN A 157 4.04 16.07 9.39
CA GLN A 157 3.32 14.83 9.72
C GLN A 157 3.39 14.51 11.22
N GLU A 158 4.53 14.72 11.86
CA GLU A 158 4.70 14.55 13.31
C GLU A 158 3.80 15.52 14.08
N GLU A 159 3.83 16.80 13.72
CA GLU A 159 2.98 17.82 14.35
C GLU A 159 1.48 17.54 14.16
N LEU A 160 1.07 17.06 12.97
CA LEU A 160 -0.30 16.57 12.75
C LEU A 160 -0.62 15.34 13.62
N GLY A 161 0.34 14.42 13.74
CA GLY A 161 0.23 13.22 14.56
C GLY A 161 0.04 13.54 16.04
N GLU A 162 0.78 14.51 16.59
CA GLU A 162 0.63 14.96 17.97
C GLU A 162 -0.76 15.55 18.22
N ARG A 163 -1.29 16.32 17.26
CA ARG A 163 -2.63 16.92 17.34
C ARG A 163 -3.74 15.87 17.30
N ILE A 164 -3.54 14.77 16.59
CA ILE A 164 -4.42 13.59 16.67
C ILE A 164 -4.23 12.85 18.01
N GLY A 165 -2.97 12.62 18.41
CA GLY A 165 -2.56 11.85 19.58
C GLY A 165 -2.95 12.46 20.93
N LYS A 166 -3.20 13.77 20.98
CA LYS A 166 -3.84 14.45 22.12
C LYS A 166 -5.30 13.97 22.37
N ARG A 167 -5.89 13.13 21.51
CA ARG A 167 -7.14 12.38 21.78
C ARG A 167 -6.91 10.94 22.29
N GLY A 168 -5.68 10.49 22.49
CA GLY A 168 -5.38 9.19 23.10
C GLY A 168 -3.93 8.68 22.87
N LEU A 169 -3.16 8.64 23.96
CA LEU A 169 -1.90 7.89 24.20
C LEU A 169 -0.57 8.46 23.67
N ALA A 170 0.23 8.93 24.65
CA ALA A 170 1.68 8.96 24.85
C ALA A 170 2.63 9.22 23.66
N LYS A 171 3.48 10.23 23.89
CA LYS A 171 4.68 10.64 23.15
C LYS A 171 5.59 9.44 22.85
N VAL A 172 5.84 9.18 21.57
CA VAL A 172 6.98 8.33 21.16
C VAL A 172 8.19 9.27 21.10
N PRO A 173 9.26 9.02 21.87
CA PRO A 173 10.45 9.85 21.77
C PRO A 173 11.11 9.63 20.41
N THR A 174 11.27 10.72 19.66
CA THR A 174 12.17 10.82 18.52
C THR A 174 13.60 10.81 19.05
N VAL A 175 14.17 9.62 19.22
CA VAL A 175 15.60 9.48 19.49
C VAL A 175 16.32 9.47 18.15
N SER A 176 17.04 10.55 17.85
CA SER A 176 18.07 10.53 16.82
C SER A 176 19.22 9.67 17.36
N PRO A 177 19.64 8.59 16.69
CA PRO A 177 20.81 7.86 17.12
C PRO A 177 22.04 8.74 16.86
N ALA A 178 22.71 9.15 17.93
CA ALA A 178 23.95 9.92 17.87
C ALA A 178 25.14 9.08 17.34
N ASP A 179 24.98 7.75 17.22
CA ASP A 179 26.02 6.82 16.78
C ASP A 179 25.58 5.99 15.55
N PRO A 180 26.31 6.07 14.41
CA PRO A 180 26.04 5.28 13.20
C PRO A 180 25.97 3.76 13.43
N LEU A 181 26.74 3.21 14.37
CA LEU A 181 26.74 1.78 14.66
C LEU A 181 25.49 1.35 15.42
N SER A 182 25.06 2.15 16.41
CA SER A 182 23.77 1.96 17.07
C SER A 182 22.59 2.05 16.09
N PHE A 183 22.65 2.99 15.13
CA PHE A 183 21.66 3.10 14.06
C PHE A 183 21.62 1.85 13.19
N ALA A 184 22.77 1.38 12.70
CA ALA A 184 22.87 0.19 11.85
C ALA A 184 22.31 -1.07 12.54
N ARG A 185 22.63 -1.28 13.82
CA ARG A 185 22.08 -2.38 14.63
C ARG A 185 20.57 -2.25 14.83
N SER A 186 20.06 -1.03 14.92
CA SER A 186 18.64 -0.77 15.08
C SER A 186 17.84 -1.04 13.80
N LEU A 187 18.42 -0.96 12.60
CA LEU A 187 17.70 -1.06 11.32
C LEU A 187 16.85 -2.34 11.18
N GLY A 188 17.34 -3.49 11.66
CA GLY A 188 16.64 -4.78 11.56
C GLY A 188 15.36 -4.85 12.41
N THR A 189 15.35 -4.19 13.57
CA THR A 189 14.20 -4.13 14.49
C THR A 189 13.33 -2.91 14.19
N ALA A 190 13.97 -1.77 13.88
CA ALA A 190 13.33 -0.53 13.49
C ALA A 190 12.47 -0.72 12.25
N ALA A 191 12.88 -1.47 11.23
CA ALA A 191 12.03 -1.72 10.06
C ALA A 191 10.64 -2.34 10.41
N LYS A 192 10.53 -3.06 11.53
CA LYS A 192 9.25 -3.62 12.03
C LYS A 192 8.40 -2.59 12.79
N THR A 193 8.99 -1.52 13.30
CA THR A 193 8.33 -0.43 14.07
C THR A 193 8.27 0.93 13.34
N ALA A 194 9.08 1.14 12.30
CA ALA A 194 9.49 2.47 11.80
C ALA A 194 8.53 3.15 10.81
N GLU A 195 7.32 2.64 10.60
CA GLU A 195 6.31 3.39 9.86
C GLU A 195 4.94 3.41 10.55
N VAL A 196 4.92 3.63 11.86
CA VAL A 196 3.72 4.20 12.49
C VAL A 196 3.85 5.72 12.49
N ARG A 197 3.73 6.34 11.30
CA ARG A 197 3.49 7.79 11.21
C ARG A 197 2.38 8.12 12.20
N GLY A 198 2.53 9.16 13.02
CA GLY A 198 1.53 9.52 14.03
C GLY A 198 0.13 9.70 13.43
N THR A 199 0.07 10.17 12.19
CA THR A 199 -1.16 10.32 11.37
C THR A 199 -1.81 9.01 10.93
N HIS A 200 -1.05 7.90 10.86
CA HIS A 200 -1.51 6.58 10.44
C HIS A 200 -1.75 5.62 11.62
N ARG A 201 -1.56 6.07 12.87
CA ARG A 201 -1.82 5.27 14.06
C ARG A 201 -3.30 4.89 14.12
N ARG A 202 -3.62 3.63 13.82
CA ARG A 202 -4.97 3.09 13.99
C ARG A 202 -5.13 2.68 15.45
N PRO A 203 -6.16 3.17 16.17
CA PRO A 203 -6.47 2.60 17.48
C PRO A 203 -6.79 1.12 17.28
N LYS A 204 -6.19 0.25 18.10
CA LYS A 204 -6.46 -1.19 18.07
C LYS A 204 -7.94 -1.40 18.38
N ARG A 205 -8.74 -1.66 17.36
CA ARG A 205 -10.14 -2.06 17.55
C ARG A 205 -10.12 -3.44 18.17
N ARG A 206 -10.50 -3.54 19.45
CA ARG A 206 -10.73 -4.83 20.09
C ARG A 206 -11.85 -5.51 19.31
N TYR A 207 -11.51 -6.52 18.53
CA TYR A 207 -12.54 -7.37 17.93
C TYR A 207 -13.30 -8.04 19.08
N LYS A 208 -14.63 -8.10 19.00
CA LYS A 208 -15.40 -8.86 19.99
C LYS A 208 -14.84 -10.29 20.01
N LYS A 209 -14.47 -10.80 21.18
CA LYS A 209 -14.05 -12.20 21.33
C LYS A 209 -15.21 -13.04 20.83
N ARG A 210 -15.05 -13.72 19.68
CA ARG A 210 -16.09 -14.63 19.18
C ARG A 210 -16.21 -15.77 20.19
N ILE A 211 -17.38 -15.90 20.80
CA ILE A 211 -17.70 -17.06 21.63
C ILE A 211 -17.77 -18.25 20.66
N ARG A 212 -17.03 -19.33 20.95
CA ARG A 212 -17.11 -20.58 20.18
C ARG A 212 -18.52 -21.15 20.38
N MET A 213 -19.27 -21.35 19.30
CA MET A 213 -20.53 -22.09 19.37
C MET A 213 -20.23 -23.55 19.70
N PRO A 214 -21.03 -24.19 20.60
CA PRO A 214 -20.89 -25.61 20.88
C PRO A 214 -20.92 -26.45 19.60
N SER A 215 -19.95 -27.35 19.46
CA SER A 215 -19.91 -28.33 18.38
C SER A 215 -20.69 -29.58 18.79
N LYS A 216 -21.29 -30.27 17.81
CA LYS A 216 -21.88 -31.60 18.01
C LYS A 216 -20.88 -32.62 18.58
N LEU A 217 -19.57 -32.38 18.40
CA LEU A 217 -18.52 -33.25 18.92
C LEU A 217 -18.14 -32.94 20.37
N ASP A 218 -18.54 -31.78 20.92
CA ASP A 218 -18.12 -31.34 22.26
C ASP A 218 -18.46 -32.38 23.37
N PRO A 219 -19.65 -33.04 23.37
CA PRO A 219 -19.97 -34.10 24.33
C PRO A 219 -19.10 -35.36 24.18
N HIS A 220 -18.54 -35.61 23.00
CA HIS A 220 -17.79 -36.82 22.68
C HIS A 220 -16.27 -36.62 22.65
N LEU A 221 -15.77 -35.41 22.96
CA LEU A 221 -14.34 -35.09 22.87
C LEU A 221 -13.47 -36.01 23.72
N ALA A 222 -13.85 -36.25 24.97
CA ALA A 222 -13.09 -37.11 25.87
C ALA A 222 -13.00 -38.56 25.36
N ILE A 223 -14.08 -39.07 24.77
CA ILE A 223 -14.13 -40.42 24.19
C ILE A 223 -13.23 -40.49 22.96
N ILE A 224 -13.29 -39.47 22.09
CA ILE A 224 -12.46 -39.38 20.90
C ILE A 224 -10.97 -39.26 21.26
N GLU A 225 -10.62 -38.47 22.27
CA GLU A 225 -9.26 -38.33 22.78
C GLU A 225 -8.73 -39.66 23.34
N ASN A 226 -9.56 -40.41 24.08
CA ASN A 226 -9.19 -41.73 24.58
C ASN A 226 -8.96 -42.74 23.44
N TRP A 227 -9.82 -42.75 22.41
CA TRP A 227 -9.59 -43.60 21.23
C TRP A 227 -8.29 -43.27 20.51
N LEU A 228 -7.96 -41.97 20.38
CA LEU A 228 -6.71 -41.53 19.75
C LEU A 228 -5.47 -41.81 20.60
N ALA A 229 -5.61 -41.92 21.92
CA ALA A 229 -4.53 -42.32 22.82
C ALA A 229 -4.17 -43.81 22.65
N VAL A 230 -5.17 -44.66 22.44
CA VAL A 230 -4.98 -46.10 22.20
C VAL A 230 -4.61 -46.38 20.74
N GLU A 231 -5.24 -45.71 19.78
CA GLU A 231 -5.06 -45.91 18.34
C GLU A 231 -4.84 -44.56 17.61
N PRO A 232 -3.61 -44.03 17.57
CA PRO A 232 -3.31 -42.73 16.94
C PRO A 232 -3.63 -42.65 15.44
N GLN A 233 -3.59 -43.79 14.75
CA GLN A 233 -3.83 -43.94 13.31
C GLN A 233 -5.31 -43.92 12.91
N LEU A 234 -6.24 -43.78 13.85
CA LEU A 234 -7.68 -43.76 13.54
C LEU A 234 -8.04 -42.70 12.48
N THR A 235 -8.85 -43.13 11.52
CA THR A 235 -9.38 -42.28 10.46
C THR A 235 -10.65 -41.58 10.91
N ALA A 236 -10.97 -40.44 10.31
CA ALA A 236 -12.19 -39.70 10.63
C ALA A 236 -13.46 -40.53 10.36
N LEU A 237 -13.46 -41.39 9.33
CA LEU A 237 -14.57 -42.29 9.02
C LEU A 237 -14.75 -43.36 10.11
N ALA A 238 -13.65 -43.96 10.59
CA ALA A 238 -13.71 -44.93 11.68
C ALA A 238 -14.27 -44.31 12.97
N ILE A 239 -13.90 -43.06 13.27
CA ILE A 239 -14.43 -42.32 14.43
C ILE A 239 -15.91 -41.99 14.23
N VAL A 240 -16.35 -41.57 13.04
CA VAL A 240 -17.78 -41.36 12.76
C VAL A 240 -18.57 -42.65 12.92
N GLY A 241 -18.05 -43.79 12.46
CA GLY A 241 -18.67 -45.11 12.66
C GLY A 241 -18.82 -45.48 14.14
N ARG A 242 -17.76 -45.28 14.95
CA ARG A 242 -17.82 -45.50 16.40
C ARG A 242 -18.74 -44.51 17.13
N LEU A 243 -18.89 -43.29 16.63
CA LEU A 243 -19.84 -42.32 17.17
C LEU A 243 -21.28 -42.67 16.79
N ALA A 244 -21.50 -43.20 15.58
CA ALA A 244 -22.81 -43.65 15.12
C ALA A 244 -23.34 -44.85 15.90
N THR A 245 -22.48 -45.69 16.49
CA THR A 245 -22.92 -46.76 17.41
C THR A 245 -23.35 -46.24 18.78
N ILE A 246 -22.84 -45.08 19.20
CA ILE A 246 -23.15 -44.46 20.50
C ILE A 246 -24.39 -43.57 20.39
N ASP A 247 -24.47 -42.76 19.33
CA ASP A 247 -25.62 -41.92 19.03
C ASP A 247 -25.95 -41.98 17.53
N PRO A 248 -26.75 -42.98 17.12
CA PRO A 248 -27.18 -43.15 15.73
C PRO A 248 -28.02 -41.98 15.21
N SER A 249 -28.64 -41.21 16.11
CA SER A 249 -29.51 -40.08 15.73
C SER A 249 -28.69 -38.84 15.33
N MET A 250 -27.49 -38.68 15.90
CA MET A 250 -26.66 -37.50 15.72
C MET A 250 -25.56 -37.67 14.68
N PHE A 251 -25.05 -38.90 14.50
CA PHE A 251 -23.90 -39.19 13.63
C PHE A 251 -24.24 -40.08 12.45
N SER A 252 -23.84 -39.62 11.28
CA SER A 252 -23.82 -40.35 10.00
C SER A 252 -22.60 -39.92 9.21
N ASP A 253 -22.31 -40.58 8.09
CA ASP A 253 -21.18 -40.26 7.20
C ASP A 253 -21.08 -38.78 6.81
N LYS A 254 -22.21 -38.06 6.87
CA LYS A 254 -22.29 -36.60 6.65
C LYS A 254 -21.43 -35.77 7.62
N GLN A 255 -21.08 -36.29 8.80
CA GLN A 255 -20.29 -35.58 9.82
C GLN A 255 -18.77 -35.81 9.69
N HIS A 256 -18.32 -36.57 8.68
CA HIS A 256 -16.90 -36.86 8.41
C HIS A 256 -16.02 -35.60 8.36
N SER A 257 -16.47 -34.54 7.69
CA SER A 257 -15.69 -33.30 7.54
C SER A 257 -15.45 -32.57 8.88
N ILE A 258 -16.42 -32.65 9.81
CA ILE A 258 -16.32 -32.02 11.13
C ILE A 258 -15.31 -32.78 12.00
N VAL A 259 -15.37 -34.12 11.97
CA VAL A 259 -14.41 -34.99 12.67
C VAL A 259 -13.00 -34.84 12.09
N GLN A 260 -12.86 -34.77 10.76
CA GLN A 260 -11.57 -34.53 10.11
C GLN A 260 -10.95 -33.20 10.54
N ARG A 261 -11.76 -32.13 10.68
CA ARG A 261 -11.29 -30.84 11.17
C ARG A 261 -10.84 -30.90 12.63
N LEU A 262 -11.56 -31.65 13.47
CA LEU A 262 -11.17 -31.90 14.86
C LEU A 262 -9.82 -32.65 14.92
N LEU A 263 -9.66 -33.73 14.16
CA LEU A 263 -8.42 -34.52 14.12
C LEU A 263 -7.22 -33.68 13.68
N ARG A 264 -7.36 -32.84 12.64
CA ARG A 264 -6.29 -31.92 12.22
C ARG A 264 -5.89 -30.98 13.35
N SER A 265 -6.85 -30.48 14.11
CA SER A 265 -6.61 -29.60 15.26
C SER A 265 -5.90 -30.35 16.40
N LEU A 266 -6.36 -31.55 16.76
CA LEU A 266 -5.77 -32.35 17.84
C LEU A 266 -4.35 -32.82 17.48
N ARG A 267 -4.15 -33.36 16.28
CA ARG A 267 -2.82 -33.80 15.81
C ARG A 267 -1.83 -32.64 15.71
N ARG A 268 -2.28 -31.47 15.28
CA ARG A 268 -1.46 -30.27 15.28
C ARG A 268 -1.01 -29.89 16.68
N LYS A 269 -1.90 -29.93 17.68
CA LYS A 269 -1.53 -29.65 19.07
C LYS A 269 -0.51 -30.65 19.60
N VAL A 270 -0.71 -31.95 19.32
CA VAL A 270 0.22 -33.01 19.73
C VAL A 270 1.60 -32.81 19.08
N ALA A 271 1.65 -32.46 17.79
CA ALA A 271 2.89 -32.14 17.10
C ALA A 271 3.57 -30.88 17.67
N GLU A 272 2.80 -29.82 17.95
CA GLU A 272 3.32 -28.60 18.58
C GLU A 272 3.88 -28.90 19.98
N THR A 273 3.23 -29.75 20.78
CA THR A 273 3.76 -30.17 22.09
C THR A 273 5.00 -31.06 21.96
N ALA A 274 5.01 -31.99 21.00
CA ALA A 274 6.15 -32.87 20.74
C ALA A 274 7.40 -32.07 20.33
N ILE A 275 7.25 -31.11 19.41
CA ILE A 275 8.34 -30.24 18.96
C ILE A 275 8.91 -29.40 20.12
N VAL A 276 8.07 -28.99 21.07
CA VAL A 276 8.50 -28.21 22.25
C VAL A 276 9.13 -29.09 23.33
N SER A 277 8.76 -30.38 23.41
CA SER A 277 9.31 -31.33 24.39
C SER A 277 10.54 -32.11 23.89
N MET A 278 10.94 -31.96 22.62
CA MET A 278 12.17 -32.56 22.12
C MET A 278 13.40 -31.82 22.66
N PRO A 279 14.35 -32.49 23.34
CA PRO A 279 15.62 -31.88 23.69
C PRO A 279 16.41 -31.55 22.41
N VAL A 280 17.13 -30.43 22.45
CA VAL A 280 17.89 -29.86 21.31
C VAL A 280 18.98 -30.82 20.77
N ASP A 281 19.33 -31.87 21.52
CA ASP A 281 20.38 -32.83 21.15
C ASP A 281 19.94 -33.96 20.20
N GLU A 282 18.65 -34.09 19.85
CA GLU A 282 18.17 -35.08 18.88
C GLU A 282 17.86 -34.50 17.49
N ILE A 283 18.31 -33.28 17.19
CA ILE A 283 18.43 -32.82 15.79
C ILE A 283 19.82 -33.23 15.30
N ARG A 284 20.05 -34.52 15.05
CA ARG A 284 21.15 -34.94 14.18
C ARG A 284 20.75 -34.54 12.75
N PRO A 285 21.50 -33.68 12.05
CA PRO A 285 21.45 -33.71 10.61
C PRO A 285 22.08 -35.06 10.24
N GLU A 286 21.27 -36.06 9.91
CA GLU A 286 21.82 -37.17 9.14
C GLU A 286 22.37 -36.57 7.86
N ALA A 287 23.69 -36.63 7.75
CA ALA A 287 24.40 -36.40 6.51
C ALA A 287 23.83 -37.37 5.49
N VAL A 288 23.01 -36.87 4.58
CA VAL A 288 22.67 -37.60 3.36
C VAL A 288 23.92 -37.54 2.51
N ASP A 289 24.64 -38.66 2.46
CA ASP A 289 25.76 -38.87 1.57
C ASP A 289 25.33 -38.57 0.12
N GLY A 290 26.06 -37.65 -0.49
CA GLY A 290 25.94 -37.38 -1.90
C GLY A 290 26.58 -38.49 -2.71
N ALA A 291 25.79 -39.11 -3.59
CA ALA A 291 26.27 -39.68 -4.85
C ALA A 291 25.08 -40.02 -5.76
N ALA A 292 24.85 -39.20 -6.79
CA ALA A 292 24.66 -39.61 -8.19
C ALA A 292 23.85 -38.58 -9.01
N CYS A 293 24.57 -37.95 -9.96
CA CYS A 293 24.17 -37.66 -11.34
C CYS A 293 23.25 -36.43 -11.64
N ASP A 294 23.95 -35.35 -12.01
CA ASP A 294 23.92 -34.62 -13.28
C ASP A 294 22.78 -33.65 -13.69
N GLU A 295 23.24 -32.40 -13.85
CA GLU A 295 23.05 -31.45 -14.96
C GLU A 295 21.62 -31.02 -15.38
N HIS A 296 21.27 -29.75 -15.12
CA HIS A 296 21.20 -28.69 -16.16
C HIS A 296 20.69 -27.33 -15.60
N SER A 297 21.54 -26.32 -15.80
CA SER A 297 21.23 -24.91 -16.14
C SER A 297 20.51 -23.99 -15.13
N ALA A 298 21.33 -23.24 -14.39
CA ALA A 298 20.97 -21.94 -13.83
C ALA A 298 20.73 -20.89 -14.95
N PRO A 299 19.76 -19.97 -14.82
CA PRO A 299 19.61 -18.85 -15.74
C PRO A 299 20.74 -17.82 -15.52
N PRO A 300 21.33 -17.25 -16.59
CA PRO A 300 22.53 -16.44 -16.49
C PRO A 300 22.27 -15.10 -15.80
N THR A 301 23.18 -14.79 -14.87
CA THR A 301 23.33 -13.47 -14.26
C THR A 301 23.92 -12.54 -15.32
N ALA A 302 23.11 -11.64 -15.88
CA ALA A 302 23.61 -10.61 -16.78
C ALA A 302 24.33 -9.52 -15.97
N SER A 303 25.59 -9.27 -16.33
CA SER A 303 26.37 -8.11 -15.89
C SER A 303 25.67 -6.80 -16.28
N PRO A 304 25.86 -5.70 -15.53
CA PRO A 304 25.23 -4.42 -15.81
C PRO A 304 25.70 -3.86 -17.17
N PRO A 305 24.81 -3.28 -18.00
CA PRO A 305 25.22 -2.72 -19.27
C PRO A 305 26.07 -1.46 -19.08
N SER A 306 27.24 -1.45 -19.71
CA SER A 306 28.09 -0.29 -19.94
C SER A 306 27.36 0.74 -20.81
N TRP A 307 27.27 1.98 -20.35
CA TRP A 307 26.72 3.09 -21.12
C TRP A 307 27.68 3.51 -22.24
N PRO A 308 27.29 3.48 -23.52
CA PRO A 308 28.07 4.14 -24.56
C PRO A 308 27.88 5.65 -24.48
N ARG A 309 29.01 6.35 -24.38
CA ARG A 309 29.18 7.79 -24.57
C ARG A 309 28.78 8.10 -26.03
N LEU A 310 27.67 8.80 -26.24
CA LEU A 310 27.32 9.31 -27.56
C LEU A 310 28.00 10.65 -27.78
N GLU A 311 29.06 10.61 -28.59
CA GLU A 311 29.60 11.73 -29.30
C GLU A 311 28.60 12.28 -30.32
N THR A 312 28.77 13.56 -30.59
CA THR A 312 28.10 14.41 -31.56
C THR A 312 28.13 13.87 -32.98
N GLY A 313 27.00 13.94 -33.70
CA GLY A 313 26.93 13.70 -35.14
C GLY A 313 25.69 14.33 -35.76
N LEU A 314 25.92 15.34 -36.60
CA LEU A 314 24.96 16.02 -37.47
C LEU A 314 24.39 15.08 -38.55
N GLY A 315 23.18 15.36 -39.04
CA GLY A 315 22.54 14.73 -40.20
C GLY A 315 21.01 14.71 -40.08
N GLN A 316 20.27 15.80 -40.33
CA GLN A 316 19.70 16.24 -41.62
C GLN A 316 18.73 15.25 -42.32
N PHE A 317 17.51 15.77 -42.60
CA PHE A 317 16.51 15.38 -43.62
C PHE A 317 15.68 14.08 -43.39
N VAL A 318 14.37 13.92 -43.68
CA VAL A 318 13.35 14.61 -44.53
C VAL A 318 11.93 14.43 -43.92
N ASP A 319 11.03 15.35 -44.27
CA ASP A 319 9.56 15.41 -44.12
C ASP A 319 8.73 14.17 -44.52
N LEU A 320 7.51 14.04 -43.95
CA LEU A 320 6.20 14.09 -44.66
C LEU A 320 5.02 13.60 -43.77
N HIS A 321 4.24 14.57 -43.31
CA HIS A 321 2.76 14.76 -43.21
C HIS A 321 1.71 13.59 -43.38
N PRO A 322 0.41 13.83 -43.07
CA PRO A 322 -0.34 13.06 -42.06
C PRO A 322 -1.63 12.36 -42.58
N GLY A 323 -2.33 11.67 -41.67
CA GLY A 323 -3.74 11.29 -41.73
C GLY A 323 -4.35 11.23 -40.34
#